data_AF-A0AAW6PYG0-F1
#
_entry.id   AF-A0AAW6PYG0-F1
#
_cell.length_a   1.000
_cell.length_b   1.000
_cell.length_c   1.000
_cell.angle_alpha   90.00
_cell.angle_beta   90.00
_cell.angle_gamma   90.00
#
_symmetry.space_group_name_H-M   'P 1'
#
loop_
_entity.id
_entity.type
_entity.pdbx_description
1 polymer ?
#
loop_
_entity_poly.entity_id
_entity_poly.type
_entity_poly.pdbx_seq_one_letter_code
_entity_poly.pdbx_strand_id
1 'polypeptide(L)'
;MKHLHERRLAVTTAIKQAMLAAPLLLSGAASFAATQADPIPMLALFHTDDNGTEPACGVELPATGSGRTVNVLPKKQCPENARAPYSIRIRNVPIKSTFLLTDNERCEKANSAWVELDTSRANASLEKIGIDKIWLYAGDPGVPGYLFNTGLDTNPPIPSRGFRVIGKGEPIKQGELSCIKVTIAPRSN
;
A
#
# COMPACT_ATOMS: atom_id res chain seq x y z
N MET A 1 13.88 -70.60 48.14
CA MET A 1 15.09 -70.38 47.32
C MET A 1 14.70 -69.98 45.91
N LYS A 2 14.97 -68.75 45.49
CA LYS A 2 15.29 -68.37 44.10
C LYS A 2 15.75 -66.89 44.08
N HIS A 3 16.91 -66.70 43.48
CA HIS A 3 17.72 -65.48 43.45
C HIS A 3 17.24 -64.47 42.39
N LEU A 4 17.48 -63.20 42.74
CA LEU A 4 17.78 -61.99 41.94
C LEU A 4 18.07 -62.16 40.43
N HIS A 5 17.48 -61.27 39.62
CA HIS A 5 18.21 -60.56 38.56
C HIS A 5 17.62 -59.17 38.27
N GLU A 6 18.49 -58.15 38.35
CA GLU A 6 18.26 -56.73 38.07
C GLU A 6 18.02 -56.47 36.58
N ARG A 7 17.16 -55.48 36.25
CA ARG A 7 17.30 -54.66 35.03
C ARG A 7 17.18 -53.19 35.41
N ARG A 8 18.33 -52.52 35.44
CA ARG A 8 18.48 -51.07 35.60
C ARG A 8 18.11 -50.34 34.32
N LEU A 9 17.39 -49.23 34.46
CA LEU A 9 17.25 -48.20 33.45
C LEU A 9 18.61 -47.58 33.15
N ALA A 10 19.02 -47.57 31.89
CA ALA A 10 20.13 -46.78 31.42
C ALA A 10 19.62 -45.37 31.08
N VAL A 11 19.90 -44.44 31.99
CA VAL A 11 19.96 -43.00 31.74
C VAL A 11 21.17 -42.76 30.83
N THR A 12 20.97 -42.14 29.67
CA THR A 12 22.07 -41.51 28.92
C THR A 12 21.76 -40.06 28.62
N THR A 13 22.50 -39.26 29.37
CA THR A 13 22.77 -37.83 29.30
C THR A 13 23.11 -37.30 27.91
N ALA A 14 22.57 -36.11 27.64
CA ALA A 14 23.28 -34.94 27.10
C ALA A 14 23.80 -34.96 25.64
N ILE A 15 23.03 -34.27 24.80
CA ILE A 15 23.45 -33.09 24.01
C ILE A 15 24.95 -32.75 24.11
N LYS A 16 25.72 -32.93 23.03
CA LYS A 16 26.68 -31.95 22.49
C LYS A 16 27.46 -32.47 21.27
N GLN A 17 27.52 -31.61 20.24
CA GLN A 17 28.53 -31.49 19.18
C GLN A 17 28.50 -32.55 18.06
N ALA A 18 28.04 -32.20 16.84
CA ALA A 18 28.60 -31.29 15.84
C ALA A 18 29.59 -31.98 14.90
N MET A 19 29.17 -32.01 13.62
CA MET A 19 29.97 -31.97 12.40
C MET A 19 31.12 -32.95 12.24
N LEU A 20 31.00 -33.85 11.24
CA LEU A 20 32.06 -34.07 10.25
C LEU A 20 31.57 -34.95 9.09
N ALA A 21 31.74 -34.39 7.88
CA ALA A 21 31.99 -35.05 6.60
C ALA A 21 30.91 -35.95 5.97
N ALA A 22 30.23 -35.42 4.96
CA ALA A 22 30.05 -36.12 3.68
C ALA A 22 29.87 -35.10 2.53
N PRO A 23 30.86 -34.93 1.64
CA PRO A 23 30.70 -34.17 0.40
C PRO A 23 30.18 -35.06 -0.73
N LEU A 24 29.68 -34.39 -1.78
CA LEU A 24 29.33 -34.87 -3.11
C LEU A 24 27.97 -35.58 -3.25
N LEU A 25 27.01 -34.85 -3.82
CA LEU A 25 26.50 -35.18 -5.16
C LEU A 25 26.06 -33.89 -5.85
N LEU A 26 26.79 -33.55 -6.92
CA LEU A 26 26.42 -32.57 -7.93
C LEU A 26 25.04 -32.92 -8.49
N SER A 27 24.08 -32.04 -8.29
CA SER A 27 23.02 -31.80 -9.27
C SER A 27 22.62 -30.34 -9.16
N GLY A 28 22.96 -29.59 -10.20
CA GLY A 28 22.53 -28.21 -10.33
C GLY A 28 21.01 -28.16 -10.38
N ALA A 29 20.42 -27.36 -9.50
CA ALA A 29 19.17 -26.70 -9.75
C ALA A 29 19.37 -25.26 -9.31
N ALA A 30 19.24 -24.37 -10.29
CA ALA A 30 19.43 -22.95 -10.17
C ALA A 30 18.74 -22.40 -8.91
N SER A 31 19.40 -21.43 -8.28
CA SER A 31 18.74 -20.46 -7.42
C SER A 31 17.54 -19.90 -8.18
N PHE A 32 16.35 -20.44 -7.92
CA PHE A 32 15.13 -19.71 -8.20
C PHE A 32 15.09 -18.59 -7.17
N ALA A 33 15.86 -17.52 -7.44
CA ALA A 33 15.36 -16.20 -7.15
C ALA A 33 14.04 -16.11 -7.92
N ALA A 34 12.94 -16.46 -7.26
CA ALA A 34 11.66 -15.99 -7.69
C ALA A 34 11.82 -14.46 -7.75
N THR A 35 11.97 -13.92 -8.94
CA THR A 35 11.76 -12.50 -9.18
C THR A 35 10.31 -12.28 -8.81
N GLN A 36 10.06 -12.01 -7.54
CA GLN A 36 8.78 -11.54 -7.07
C GLN A 36 8.57 -10.25 -7.85
N ALA A 37 7.73 -10.30 -8.88
CA ALA A 37 7.39 -9.14 -9.66
C ALA A 37 6.96 -8.06 -8.67
N ASP A 38 7.52 -6.85 -8.82
CA ASP A 38 7.12 -5.72 -8.00
C ASP A 38 5.59 -5.64 -8.06
N PRO A 39 4.89 -5.67 -6.91
CA PRO A 39 3.44 -5.75 -6.91
C PRO A 39 2.86 -4.55 -7.66
N ILE A 40 1.88 -4.80 -8.53
CA ILE A 40 1.33 -3.76 -9.40
C ILE A 40 0.71 -2.65 -8.54
N PRO A 41 1.08 -1.38 -8.76
CA PRO A 41 0.48 -0.27 -8.05
C PRO A 41 -1.00 -0.13 -8.45
N MET A 42 -1.88 0.00 -7.47
CA MET A 42 -3.33 0.02 -7.70
C MET A 42 -3.99 1.18 -6.97
N LEU A 43 -4.99 1.78 -7.63
CA LEU A 43 -5.89 2.77 -7.06
C LEU A 43 -7.31 2.22 -7.07
N ALA A 44 -8.01 2.40 -5.96
CA ALA A 44 -9.39 1.96 -5.79
C ALA A 44 -10.24 3.09 -5.21
N LEU A 45 -11.44 3.24 -5.75
CA LEU A 45 -12.42 4.23 -5.36
C LEU A 45 -13.70 3.55 -4.89
N PHE A 46 -14.33 4.14 -3.88
CA PHE A 46 -15.54 3.61 -3.27
C PHE A 46 -16.57 4.74 -3.17
N HIS A 47 -17.84 4.39 -3.35
CA HIS A 47 -18.94 5.36 -3.32
C HIS A 47 -19.67 5.42 -1.98
N THR A 48 -19.64 4.34 -1.19
CA THR A 48 -20.23 4.33 0.15
C THR A 48 -19.21 4.79 1.19
N ASP A 49 -19.70 5.54 2.17
CA ASP A 49 -19.05 5.86 3.44
C ASP A 49 -18.79 4.60 4.28
N ASP A 50 -19.68 3.61 4.23
CA ASP A 50 -19.57 2.36 4.99
C ASP A 50 -18.54 1.34 4.42
N ASN A 51 -18.17 0.38 5.29
CA ASN A 51 -17.21 -0.74 5.19
C ASN A 51 -17.33 -1.69 3.96
N GLY A 52 -18.03 -1.30 2.89
CA GLY A 52 -18.03 -2.05 1.64
C GLY A 52 -16.61 -2.47 1.26
N THR A 53 -16.38 -3.78 1.20
CA THR A 53 -15.07 -4.38 0.98
C THR A 53 -14.65 -4.33 -0.48
N GLU A 54 -15.62 -4.22 -1.38
CA GLU A 54 -15.42 -4.19 -2.81
C GLU A 54 -15.30 -2.76 -3.34
N PRO A 55 -14.27 -2.47 -4.17
CA PRO A 55 -14.13 -1.16 -4.78
C PRO A 55 -15.20 -0.96 -5.84
N ALA A 56 -15.81 0.22 -5.85
CA ALA A 56 -16.76 0.60 -6.89
C ALA A 56 -16.03 0.87 -8.23
N CYS A 57 -14.74 1.23 -8.16
CA CYS A 57 -13.87 1.38 -9.32
C CYS A 57 -12.42 1.04 -8.96
N GLY A 58 -11.78 0.17 -9.73
CA GLY A 58 -10.36 -0.18 -9.58
C GLY A 58 -9.58 0.19 -10.84
N VAL A 59 -8.43 0.83 -10.65
CA VAL A 59 -7.55 1.27 -11.73
C VAL A 59 -6.12 0.81 -11.44
N GLU A 60 -5.52 0.09 -12.39
CA GLU A 60 -4.10 -0.19 -12.36
C GLU A 60 -3.32 1.08 -12.69
N LEU A 61 -2.36 1.41 -11.84
CA LEU A 61 -1.47 2.55 -12.05
C LEU A 61 -0.23 2.09 -12.84
N PRO A 62 0.51 3.02 -13.46
CA PRO A 62 1.72 2.68 -14.20
C PRO A 62 2.70 1.86 -13.37
N ALA A 63 3.41 0.96 -14.05
CA ALA A 63 4.39 0.10 -13.41
C ALA A 63 5.46 0.90 -12.64
N THR A 64 5.95 0.29 -11.57
CA THR A 64 7.03 0.82 -10.73
C THR A 64 8.25 1.18 -11.58
N GLY A 65 8.77 2.39 -11.38
CA GLY A 65 9.94 2.88 -12.08
C GLY A 65 9.67 3.47 -13.47
N SER A 66 8.40 3.54 -13.90
CA SER A 66 8.05 4.03 -15.24
C SER A 66 8.26 5.53 -15.44
N GLY A 67 8.30 6.34 -14.37
CA GLY A 67 8.35 7.80 -14.49
C GLY A 67 7.09 8.43 -15.10
N ARG A 68 6.03 7.63 -15.36
CA ARG A 68 4.85 8.07 -16.09
C ARG A 68 3.87 8.80 -15.19
N THR A 69 3.25 9.82 -15.76
CA THR A 69 2.07 10.48 -15.21
C THR A 69 0.80 9.95 -15.86
N VAL A 70 -0.23 9.70 -15.07
CA VAL A 70 -1.58 9.34 -15.55
C VAL A 70 -2.63 10.17 -14.82
N ASN A 71 -3.75 10.42 -15.50
CA ASN A 71 -4.91 11.09 -14.93
C ASN A 71 -6.06 10.08 -14.85
N VAL A 72 -6.53 9.83 -13.63
CA VAL A 72 -7.74 9.06 -13.36
C VAL A 72 -8.89 10.05 -13.23
N LEU A 73 -9.91 9.90 -14.08
CA LEU A 73 -11.10 10.74 -14.12
C LEU A 73 -12.31 9.89 -13.71
N PRO A 74 -12.72 9.89 -12.42
CA PRO A 74 -13.77 8.98 -11.94
C PRO A 74 -15.06 9.06 -12.75
N LYS A 75 -15.52 10.28 -13.09
CA LYS A 75 -16.73 10.51 -13.90
C LYS A 75 -16.70 9.86 -15.29
N LYS A 76 -15.51 9.64 -15.87
CA LYS A 76 -15.33 9.10 -17.23
C LYS A 76 -14.91 7.64 -17.24
N GLN A 77 -14.16 7.20 -16.24
CA GLN A 77 -13.52 5.87 -16.21
C GLN A 77 -14.26 4.88 -15.32
N CYS A 78 -15.03 5.36 -14.34
CA CYS A 78 -15.70 4.51 -13.37
C CYS A 78 -17.19 4.30 -13.72
N PRO A 79 -17.78 3.16 -13.28
CA PRO A 79 -19.21 2.93 -13.42
C PRO A 79 -20.03 3.98 -12.65
N GLU A 80 -21.31 4.10 -12.98
CA GLU A 80 -22.19 5.17 -12.47
C GLU A 80 -22.18 5.28 -10.94
N ASN A 81 -22.24 4.15 -10.26
CA ASN A 81 -22.16 4.00 -8.80
C ASN A 81 -20.77 4.29 -8.21
N ALA A 82 -19.83 4.83 -8.99
CA ALA A 82 -18.46 5.14 -8.59
C ALA A 82 -17.97 6.48 -9.17
N ARG A 83 -18.81 7.20 -9.94
CA ARG A 83 -18.47 8.49 -10.54
C ARG A 83 -18.30 9.61 -9.53
N ALA A 84 -18.90 9.47 -8.35
CA ALA A 84 -18.82 10.37 -7.21
C ALA A 84 -18.21 9.62 -6.01
N PRO A 85 -16.90 9.38 -6.00
CA PRO A 85 -16.27 8.58 -4.96
C PRO A 85 -16.21 9.34 -3.63
N TYR A 86 -16.42 8.62 -2.53
CA TYR A 86 -16.39 9.15 -1.16
C TYR A 86 -15.09 8.78 -0.45
N SER A 87 -14.51 7.62 -0.78
CA SER A 87 -13.23 7.18 -0.22
C SER A 87 -12.30 6.59 -1.27
N ILE A 88 -11.03 6.54 -0.93
CA ILE A 88 -9.94 6.07 -1.78
C ILE A 88 -9.04 5.10 -1.03
N ARG A 89 -8.53 4.09 -1.74
CA ARG A 89 -7.48 3.18 -1.28
C ARG A 89 -6.41 3.08 -2.37
N ILE A 90 -5.14 3.11 -1.99
CA ILE A 90 -4.02 3.02 -2.92
C ILE A 90 -3.03 1.99 -2.38
N ARG A 91 -2.50 1.11 -3.23
CA ARG A 91 -1.61 0.02 -2.81
C ARG A 91 -0.37 -0.06 -3.67
N ASN A 92 0.71 -0.57 -3.06
CA ASN A 92 1.95 -0.97 -3.73
C ASN A 92 2.65 0.16 -4.51
N VAL A 93 2.56 1.40 -4.04
CA VAL A 93 3.14 2.54 -4.75
C VAL A 93 4.63 2.67 -4.43
N PRO A 94 5.50 2.94 -5.43
CA PRO A 94 6.92 3.16 -5.16
C PRO A 94 7.17 4.50 -4.47
N ILE A 95 8.26 4.56 -3.71
CA ILE A 95 8.72 5.78 -3.02
C ILE A 95 8.88 6.95 -4.00
N LYS A 96 8.68 8.18 -3.51
CA LYS A 96 8.78 9.44 -4.29
C LYS A 96 7.76 9.59 -5.41
N SER A 97 6.73 8.76 -5.46
CA SER A 97 5.57 8.99 -6.31
C SER A 97 4.69 10.08 -5.71
N THR A 98 4.01 10.84 -6.56
CA THR A 98 3.12 11.96 -6.16
C THR A 98 1.70 11.79 -6.68
N PHE A 99 0.75 12.33 -5.93
CA PHE A 99 -0.67 12.31 -6.25
C PHE A 99 -1.23 13.69 -6.05
N LEU A 100 -2.02 14.17 -7.02
CA LEU A 100 -2.85 15.36 -6.87
C LEU A 100 -4.30 14.92 -7.02
N LEU A 101 -5.07 15.06 -5.94
CA LEU A 101 -6.51 14.88 -5.94
C LEU A 101 -7.14 16.27 -6.09
N THR A 102 -8.11 16.42 -7.00
CA THR A 102 -8.76 17.71 -7.26
C THR A 102 -10.19 17.53 -7.76
N ASP A 103 -11.05 18.51 -7.48
CA ASP A 103 -12.41 18.60 -8.03
C ASP A 103 -12.47 19.17 -9.46
N ASN A 104 -11.31 19.48 -10.05
CA ASN A 104 -11.19 19.97 -11.42
C ASN A 104 -10.83 18.85 -12.42
N GLU A 105 -11.63 18.68 -13.48
CA GLU A 105 -11.38 17.69 -14.54
C GLU A 105 -10.07 17.90 -15.32
N ARG A 106 -9.49 19.11 -15.27
CA ARG A 106 -8.18 19.41 -15.88
C ARG A 106 -7.00 18.88 -15.07
N CYS A 107 -7.25 18.36 -13.87
CA CYS A 107 -6.21 17.84 -12.97
C CYS A 107 -5.19 18.92 -12.55
N GLU A 108 -5.70 20.13 -12.33
CA GLU A 108 -4.94 21.32 -11.94
C GLU A 108 -5.39 21.81 -10.56
N LYS A 109 -4.53 22.61 -9.92
CA LYS A 109 -4.80 23.25 -8.61
C LYS A 109 -5.54 24.59 -8.72
N ALA A 110 -5.48 25.21 -9.90
CA ALA A 110 -6.03 26.55 -10.10
C ALA A 110 -7.55 26.52 -10.02
N ASN A 111 -8.12 27.41 -9.20
CA ASN A 111 -9.56 27.55 -8.98
C ASN A 111 -10.27 26.23 -8.61
N SER A 112 -9.62 25.40 -7.79
CA SER A 112 -10.12 24.07 -7.44
C SER A 112 -9.88 23.74 -5.96
N ALA A 113 -10.68 22.83 -5.40
CA ALA A 113 -10.34 22.14 -4.17
C ALA A 113 -9.30 21.06 -4.48
N TRP A 114 -8.27 20.90 -3.65
CA TRP A 114 -7.19 19.96 -3.95
C TRP A 114 -6.37 19.53 -2.75
N VAL A 115 -5.83 18.32 -2.80
CA VAL A 115 -4.82 17.83 -1.85
C VAL A 115 -3.71 17.11 -2.61
N GLU A 116 -2.47 17.33 -2.19
CA GLU A 116 -1.29 16.72 -2.80
C GLU A 116 -0.62 15.78 -1.81
N LEU A 117 -0.32 14.57 -2.29
CA LEU A 117 0.28 13.50 -1.53
C LEU A 117 1.61 13.09 -2.15
N ASP A 118 2.51 12.63 -1.30
CA ASP A 118 3.69 11.90 -1.74
C ASP A 118 3.85 10.58 -0.99
N THR A 119 4.81 9.79 -1.47
CA THR A 119 5.17 8.52 -0.87
C THR A 119 6.58 8.55 -0.28
N SER A 120 6.69 8.18 0.99
CA SER A 120 7.93 8.26 1.78
C SER A 120 8.68 6.95 1.91
N ARG A 121 8.13 5.84 1.40
CA ARG A 121 8.78 4.51 1.39
C ARG A 121 8.34 3.69 0.18
N ALA A 122 9.09 2.63 -0.11
CA ALA A 122 8.68 1.64 -1.10
C ALA A 122 7.44 0.88 -0.63
N ASN A 123 6.63 0.43 -1.60
CA ASN A 123 5.35 -0.26 -1.40
C ASN A 123 4.42 0.50 -0.46
N ALA A 124 4.38 1.84 -0.61
CA ALA A 124 3.48 2.69 0.13
C ALA A 124 2.03 2.29 -0.16
N SER A 125 1.20 2.29 0.88
CA SER A 125 -0.21 1.93 0.80
C SER A 125 -1.04 2.90 1.63
N LEU A 126 -2.03 3.51 1.00
CA LEU A 126 -3.07 4.30 1.63
C LEU A 126 -4.26 3.38 1.85
N GLU A 127 -4.56 3.07 3.10
CA GLU A 127 -5.76 2.30 3.42
C GLU A 127 -7.01 3.16 3.22
N LYS A 128 -8.16 2.48 3.04
CA LYS A 128 -9.42 3.13 2.67
C LYS A 128 -9.73 4.30 3.60
N ILE A 129 -9.75 5.51 3.07
CA ILE A 129 -10.02 6.73 3.83
C ILE A 129 -10.97 7.65 3.05
N GLY A 130 -11.88 8.32 3.76
CA GLY A 130 -12.70 9.38 3.20
C GLY A 130 -11.88 10.49 2.55
N ILE A 131 -12.24 10.89 1.32
CA ILE A 131 -11.50 11.91 0.55
C ILE A 131 -11.50 13.26 1.27
N ASP A 132 -12.62 13.61 1.89
CA ASP A 132 -12.80 14.81 2.73
C ASP A 132 -11.89 14.81 3.97
N LYS A 133 -11.56 13.63 4.50
CA LYS A 133 -10.72 13.47 5.70
C LYS A 133 -9.23 13.61 5.42
N ILE A 134 -8.78 13.36 4.17
CA ILE A 134 -7.35 13.45 3.80
C ILE A 134 -6.78 14.83 4.14
N TRP A 135 -7.59 15.88 3.95
CA TRP A 135 -7.27 17.28 4.24
C TRP A 135 -6.82 17.54 5.69
N LEU A 136 -7.30 16.72 6.64
CA LEU A 136 -7.06 16.86 8.08
C LEU A 136 -5.64 16.49 8.48
N TYR A 137 -4.93 15.71 7.65
CA TYR A 137 -3.58 15.22 7.92
C TYR A 137 -2.51 16.08 7.28
N ALA A 138 -2.85 17.30 6.88
CA ALA A 138 -1.93 18.15 6.17
C ALA A 138 -0.89 18.77 7.08
N GLY A 139 0.37 18.53 6.72
CA GLY A 139 1.49 19.33 7.16
C GLY A 139 1.83 20.41 6.14
N ASP A 140 2.92 21.10 6.38
CA ASP A 140 3.55 22.02 5.44
C ASP A 140 4.62 21.30 4.61
N PRO A 141 5.10 21.88 3.48
CA PRO A 141 6.13 21.25 2.65
C PRO A 141 7.44 20.93 3.41
N GLY A 142 7.74 21.67 4.49
CA GLY A 142 8.89 21.41 5.35
C GLY A 142 8.66 20.28 6.36
N VAL A 143 7.42 20.13 6.84
CA VAL A 143 6.99 19.06 7.75
C VAL A 143 5.71 18.41 7.23
N PRO A 144 5.79 17.48 6.26
CA PRO A 144 4.60 16.83 5.71
C PRO A 144 3.85 16.03 6.78
N GLY A 145 2.52 16.04 6.70
CA GLY A 145 1.68 15.31 7.64
C GLY A 145 1.40 13.89 7.16
N TYR A 146 1.54 12.91 8.05
CA TYR A 146 1.34 11.50 7.72
C TYR A 146 -0.13 11.13 7.76
N LEU A 147 -0.59 10.39 6.74
CA LEU A 147 -1.96 9.88 6.69
C LEU A 147 -2.09 8.66 7.61
N PHE A 148 -3.10 8.68 8.48
CA PHE A 148 -3.47 7.54 9.31
C PHE A 148 -4.96 7.28 9.14
N ASN A 149 -5.36 6.02 8.97
CA ASN A 149 -6.77 5.69 9.00
C ASN A 149 -7.27 5.79 10.45
N THR A 150 -8.14 6.76 10.74
CA THR A 150 -8.89 6.77 12.00
C THR A 150 -10.06 5.82 11.82
N GLY A 151 -10.24 4.86 12.74
CA GLY A 151 -11.08 3.65 12.58
C GLY A 151 -12.59 3.82 12.37
N LEU A 152 -13.03 4.95 11.81
CA LEU A 152 -14.38 5.14 11.30
C LEU A 152 -14.62 4.38 9.98
N ASP A 153 -13.58 4.20 9.15
CA ASP A 153 -13.72 3.63 7.80
C ASP A 153 -13.21 2.17 7.67
N THR A 154 -12.56 1.64 8.73
CA THR A 154 -12.15 0.22 8.88
C THR A 154 -11.97 -0.13 10.37
N ASN A 155 -12.44 -1.31 10.78
CA ASN A 155 -12.22 -1.86 12.13
C ASN A 155 -11.67 -3.30 12.03
N PRO A 156 -10.45 -3.58 12.52
CA PRO A 156 -9.52 -2.70 13.24
C PRO A 156 -8.90 -1.61 12.35
N PRO A 157 -8.40 -0.49 12.93
CA PRO A 157 -7.70 0.54 12.16
C PRO A 157 -6.49 -0.06 11.44
N ILE A 158 -6.45 0.06 10.12
CA ILE A 158 -5.29 -0.36 9.34
C ILE A 158 -4.43 0.88 9.06
N PRO A 159 -3.17 0.95 9.53
CA PRO A 159 -2.35 2.12 9.32
C PRO A 159 -1.98 2.25 7.84
N SER A 160 -2.24 3.42 7.27
CA SER A 160 -1.66 3.80 5.98
C SER A 160 -0.14 3.88 6.14
N ARG A 161 0.59 3.25 5.21
CA ARG A 161 2.04 3.10 5.27
C ARG A 161 2.66 3.97 4.21
N GLY A 162 3.36 5.02 4.62
CA GLY A 162 4.23 5.74 3.71
C GLY A 162 3.57 6.78 2.81
N PHE A 163 2.35 7.20 3.11
CA PHE A 163 1.70 8.32 2.42
C PHE A 163 1.72 9.56 3.32
N ARG A 164 2.07 10.71 2.73
CA ARG A 164 2.07 12.01 3.41
C ARG A 164 1.33 13.03 2.58
N VAL A 165 0.68 13.98 3.25
CA VAL A 165 0.13 15.18 2.63
C VAL A 165 1.24 16.23 2.60
N ILE A 166 1.60 16.69 1.41
CA ILE A 166 2.68 17.68 1.18
C ILE A 166 2.16 19.08 0.86
N GLY A 167 0.87 19.22 0.56
CA GLY A 167 0.26 20.50 0.25
C GLY A 167 -1.24 20.37 0.01
N LYS A 168 -1.96 21.49 0.12
CA LYS A 168 -3.42 21.50 0.07
C LYS A 168 -4.01 22.88 -0.28
N GLY A 169 -5.19 22.95 -0.93
CA GLY A 169 -5.95 24.17 -1.28
C GLY A 169 -7.23 24.47 -0.47
N GLU A 170 -8.41 24.10 -0.98
CA GLU A 170 -9.64 23.99 -0.20
C GLU A 170 -10.00 22.50 -0.07
N PRO A 171 -10.77 22.08 0.95
CA PRO A 171 -11.16 20.68 1.11
C PRO A 171 -12.08 20.23 -0.03
N ILE A 172 -11.78 19.08 -0.62
CA ILE A 172 -12.60 18.45 -1.64
C ILE A 172 -13.86 17.91 -0.96
N LYS A 173 -15.04 18.35 -1.41
CA LYS A 173 -16.31 17.84 -0.91
C LYS A 173 -16.48 16.37 -1.32
N GLN A 174 -17.15 15.59 -0.48
CA GLN A 174 -17.45 14.19 -0.81
C GLN A 174 -18.24 14.10 -2.12
N GLY A 175 -17.88 13.14 -2.97
CA GLY A 175 -18.50 12.96 -4.29
C GLY A 175 -18.03 13.93 -5.37
N GLU A 176 -17.32 15.02 -5.03
CA GLU A 176 -16.88 16.04 -5.99
C GLU A 176 -15.49 15.80 -6.58
N LEU A 177 -14.78 14.76 -6.14
CA LEU A 177 -13.48 14.38 -6.71
C LEU A 177 -13.62 14.11 -8.21
N SER A 178 -13.00 14.94 -9.04
CA SER A 178 -13.13 14.87 -10.51
C SER A 178 -11.85 14.41 -11.21
N CYS A 179 -10.68 14.60 -10.60
CA CYS A 179 -9.43 14.05 -11.11
C CYS A 179 -8.45 13.60 -10.02
N ILE A 180 -7.72 12.53 -10.32
CA ILE A 180 -6.54 12.08 -9.59
C ILE A 180 -5.37 12.01 -10.57
N LYS A 181 -4.43 12.94 -10.47
CA LYS A 181 -3.18 12.91 -11.24
C LYS A 181 -2.14 12.15 -10.44
N VAL A 182 -1.64 11.07 -11.01
CA VAL A 182 -0.66 10.17 -10.38
C VAL A 182 0.64 10.22 -11.17
N THR A 183 1.74 10.52 -10.49
CA THR A 183 3.09 10.47 -11.07
C THR A 183 3.88 9.38 -10.36
N ILE A 184 4.19 8.31 -11.07
CA ILE A 184 5.01 7.21 -10.54
C ILE A 184 6.47 7.60 -10.66
N ALA A 185 7.23 7.46 -9.57
CA ALA A 185 8.66 7.76 -9.57
C ALA A 185 9.41 6.93 -10.62
N PRO A 186 10.37 7.51 -11.35
CA PRO A 186 11.27 6.75 -12.21
C PRO A 186 12.16 5.83 -11.37
N ARG A 187 12.65 4.75 -11.97
CA ARG A 187 13.65 3.90 -11.33
C ARG A 187 14.91 4.76 -11.16
N SER A 188 15.40 4.92 -9.94
CA SER A 188 16.70 5.53 -9.70
C SER A 188 17.77 4.56 -10.21
N ASN A 189 18.59 5.00 -11.16
CA ASN A 189 19.81 4.31 -11.58
C ASN A 189 20.85 4.31 -10.47
#